data_AF-A0A535FC01-F1
#
_entry.id   AF-A0A535FC01-F1
#
_cell.length_a   1.000
_cell.length_b   1.000
_cell.length_c   1.000
_cell.angle_alpha   90.00
_cell.angle_beta   90.00
_cell.angle_gamma   90.00
#
_symmetry.space_group_name_H-M   'P 1'
#
loop_
_entity.id
_entity.type
_entity.pdbx_description
1 polymer ?
#
loop_
_entity_poly.entity_id
_entity_poly.type
_entity_poly.pdbx_seq_one_letter_code
_entity_poly.pdbx_strand_id
1 'polypeptide(L)'
;ALLFVARVGVSVSLAVLLIITTPWADILKSLQAFRVPQVFILLLSMTYRYIFLFLHTANGMFEARKSRTVGRSSGQEQRRWVSASMSTLMNRSFQMSTNVYAAMAARGFTGEVRTYSNYHMDTKDWLLLAAVFVFAIVVVFLGGYVL
;
A
#
# COMPACT_ATOMS: atom_id res chain seq x y z
N ALA A 1 -4.31 27.82 17.28
CA ALA A 1 -3.12 27.05 16.85
C ALA A 1 -3.04 25.68 17.52
N LEU A 2 -3.09 25.58 18.86
CA LEU A 2 -3.00 24.32 19.62
C LEU A 2 -4.00 23.22 19.17
N LEU A 3 -5.28 23.55 19.00
CA LEU A 3 -6.29 22.58 18.54
C LEU A 3 -6.00 22.00 17.15
N PHE A 4 -5.46 22.83 16.25
CA PHE A 4 -5.09 22.39 14.91
C PHE A 4 -3.91 21.40 14.97
N VAL A 5 -2.88 21.72 15.76
CA VAL A 5 -1.72 20.85 15.95
C VAL A 5 -2.13 19.53 16.61
N ALA A 6 -3.00 19.56 17.63
CA ALA A 6 -3.51 18.37 18.29
C ALA A 6 -4.31 17.49 17.30
N ARG A 7 -5.19 18.08 16.48
CA ARG A 7 -5.98 17.32 15.49
C ARG A 7 -5.11 16.62 14.46
N VAL A 8 -4.11 17.33 13.91
CA VAL A 8 -3.18 16.75 12.95
C VAL A 8 -2.34 15.66 13.61
N GLY A 9 -1.83 15.91 14.83
CA GLY A 9 -1.06 14.94 15.60
C GLY A 9 -1.83 13.65 15.86
N VAL A 10 -3.08 13.73 16.34
CA VAL A 10 -3.93 12.55 16.56
C VAL A 10 -4.21 11.81 15.26
N SER A 11 -4.51 12.52 14.17
CA SER A 11 -4.80 11.90 12.87
C SER A 11 -3.60 11.12 12.32
N VAL A 12 -2.39 11.72 12.38
CA VAL A 12 -1.16 11.07 11.93
C VAL A 12 -0.80 9.89 12.83
N SER A 13 -0.89 10.04 14.15
CA SER A 13 -0.63 8.95 15.10
C SER A 13 -1.53 7.74 14.87
N LEU A 14 -2.83 7.96 14.64
CA LEU A 14 -3.77 6.88 14.32
C LEU A 14 -3.46 6.21 12.98
N ALA A 15 -3.08 6.98 11.96
CA ALA A 15 -2.69 6.43 10.66
C ALA A 15 -1.42 5.56 10.77
N VAL A 16 -0.41 6.03 11.53
CA VAL A 16 0.83 5.28 11.77
C VAL A 16 0.54 4.01 12.58
N LEU A 17 -0.29 4.11 13.61
CA LEU A 17 -0.71 2.95 14.40
C LEU A 17 -1.35 1.88 13.52
N LEU A 18 -2.29 2.26 12.65
CA LEU A 18 -2.95 1.35 11.72
C LEU A 18 -1.96 0.63 10.78
N ILE A 19 -0.98 1.36 10.25
CA ILE A 19 0.05 0.81 9.35
C ILE A 19 0.93 -0.23 10.07
N ILE A 20 1.22 -0.03 11.35
CA ILE A 20 2.10 -0.92 12.12
C ILE A 20 1.34 -2.15 12.66
N THR A 21 0.05 -2.00 13.01
CA THR A 21 -0.73 -3.10 13.60
C THR A 21 -1.41 -3.99 12.58
N THR A 22 -1.68 -3.49 11.36
CA THR A 22 -2.55 -4.17 10.40
C THR A 22 -1.78 -4.53 9.13
N PRO A 23 -1.68 -5.82 8.76
CA PRO A 23 -1.01 -6.20 7.53
C PRO A 23 -1.84 -5.79 6.31
N TRP A 24 -1.17 -5.51 5.19
CA TRP A 24 -1.80 -5.06 3.95
C TRP A 24 -2.90 -5.99 3.44
N ALA A 25 -2.73 -7.31 3.61
CA ALA A 25 -3.72 -8.31 3.22
C ALA A 25 -5.07 -8.11 3.94
N ASP A 26 -5.04 -7.74 5.23
CA ASP A 26 -6.24 -7.51 6.02
C ASP A 26 -6.93 -6.20 5.65
N ILE A 27 -6.15 -5.18 5.25
CA ILE A 27 -6.68 -3.92 4.69
C ILE A 27 -7.41 -4.20 3.37
N LEU A 28 -6.81 -4.99 2.46
CA LEU A 28 -7.47 -5.36 1.20
C LEU A 28 -8.75 -6.18 1.43
N LYS A 29 -8.75 -7.03 2.45
CA LYS A 29 -9.91 -7.83 2.82
C LYS A 29 -11.03 -6.96 3.41
N SER A 30 -10.71 -5.96 4.23
CA SER A 30 -11.72 -5.05 4.77
C SER A 30 -12.42 -4.24 3.67
N LEU A 31 -11.74 -3.91 2.58
CA LEU A 31 -12.36 -3.31 1.38
C LEU A 31 -13.47 -4.20 0.77
N GLN A 32 -13.36 -5.52 0.90
CA GLN A 32 -14.42 -6.45 0.47
C GLN A 32 -15.68 -6.28 1.31
N ALA A 33 -15.56 -6.03 2.62
CA ALA A 33 -16.69 -5.74 3.51
C ALA A 33 -17.38 -4.40 3.14
N PHE A 34 -16.62 -3.44 2.62
CA PHE A 34 -17.15 -2.19 2.05
C PHE A 34 -17.78 -2.35 0.65
N ARG A 35 -18.02 -3.59 0.18
CA ARG A 35 -18.61 -3.91 -1.14
C ARG A 35 -17.79 -3.39 -2.34
N VAL A 36 -16.49 -3.21 -2.19
CA VAL A 36 -15.61 -2.89 -3.33
C VAL A 36 -15.56 -4.09 -4.29
N PRO A 37 -15.71 -3.88 -5.62
CA PRO A 37 -15.62 -4.98 -6.59
C PRO A 37 -14.28 -5.71 -6.53
N GLN A 38 -14.30 -7.04 -6.69
CA GLN A 38 -13.11 -7.90 -6.58
C GLN A 38 -11.96 -7.51 -7.51
N VAL A 39 -12.28 -6.92 -8.68
CA VAL A 39 -11.28 -6.43 -9.64
C VAL A 39 -10.37 -5.38 -9.02
N PHE A 40 -10.90 -4.45 -8.20
CA PHE A 40 -10.08 -3.45 -7.53
C PHE A 40 -9.17 -4.07 -6.49
N ILE A 41 -9.67 -5.04 -5.72
CA ILE A 41 -8.88 -5.77 -4.71
C ILE A 41 -7.73 -6.51 -5.40
N LEU A 42 -8.01 -7.18 -6.53
CA LEU A 42 -6.99 -7.83 -7.35
C LEU A 42 -5.93 -6.83 -7.81
N LEU A 43 -6.35 -5.71 -8.43
CA LEU A 43 -5.43 -4.69 -8.93
C LEU A 43 -4.54 -4.14 -7.82
N LEU A 44 -5.12 -3.83 -6.64
CA LEU A 44 -4.38 -3.30 -5.51
C LEU A 44 -3.42 -4.34 -4.91
N SER A 45 -3.83 -5.62 -4.84
CA SER A 45 -2.99 -6.72 -4.38
C SER A 45 -1.76 -6.92 -5.28
N MET A 46 -1.97 -6.91 -6.60
CA MET A 46 -0.89 -7.04 -7.58
C MET A 46 0.01 -5.81 -7.55
N THR A 47 -0.56 -4.61 -7.47
CA THR A 47 0.20 -3.36 -7.38
C THR A 47 1.13 -3.36 -6.16
N TYR A 48 0.60 -3.73 -4.97
CA TYR A 48 1.41 -3.82 -3.75
C TYR A 48 2.50 -4.89 -3.86
N ARG A 49 2.20 -6.06 -4.43
CA ARG A 49 3.23 -7.10 -4.65
C ARG A 49 4.33 -6.63 -5.60
N TYR A 50 3.97 -5.97 -6.70
CA TYR A 50 4.92 -5.60 -7.75
C TYR A 50 5.68 -4.31 -7.48
N ILE A 51 5.19 -3.42 -6.60
CA ILE A 51 5.94 -2.20 -6.26
C ILE A 51 7.31 -2.52 -5.65
N PHE A 52 7.40 -3.56 -4.80
CA PHE A 52 8.68 -4.00 -4.22
C PHE A 52 9.60 -4.63 -5.27
N LEU A 53 9.04 -5.39 -6.22
CA LEU A 53 9.80 -5.98 -7.32
C LEU A 53 10.40 -4.89 -8.23
N PHE A 54 9.60 -3.88 -8.58
CA PHE A 54 10.07 -2.77 -9.40
C PHE A 54 11.04 -1.87 -8.64
N LEU A 55 10.84 -1.66 -7.33
CA LEU A 55 11.78 -0.95 -6.49
C LEU A 55 13.15 -1.65 -6.45
N HIS A 56 13.17 -2.97 -6.26
CA HIS A 56 14.41 -3.76 -6.30
C HIS A 56 15.09 -3.65 -7.67
N THR A 57 14.32 -3.75 -8.76
CA THR A 57 14.83 -3.61 -10.12
C THR A 57 15.42 -2.21 -10.37
N ALA A 58 14.71 -1.16 -9.95
CA ALA A 58 15.16 0.23 -10.08
C ALA A 58 16.43 0.50 -9.25
N ASN A 59 16.50 -0.06 -8.04
CA ASN A 59 17.70 0.04 -7.21
C ASN A 59 18.89 -0.67 -7.86
N GLY A 60 18.68 -1.85 -8.45
CA GLY A 60 19.71 -2.55 -9.23
C GLY A 60 20.21 -1.74 -10.43
N MET A 61 19.32 -1.03 -11.12
CA MET A 61 19.71 -0.10 -12.20
C MET A 61 20.57 1.06 -11.66
N PHE A 62 20.22 1.60 -10.50
CA PHE A 62 20.96 2.68 -9.85
C PHE A 62 22.36 2.24 -9.42
N GLU A 63 22.47 1.09 -8.75
CA GLU A 63 23.77 0.52 -8.35
C GLU A 63 24.63 0.17 -9.57
N ALA A 64 24.06 -0.43 -10.62
CA ALA A 64 24.77 -0.71 -11.86
C ALA A 64 25.31 0.57 -12.53
N ARG A 65 24.56 1.68 -12.47
CA ARG A 65 25.03 2.99 -12.95
C ARG A 65 26.20 3.49 -12.11
N LYS A 66 26.08 3.39 -10.78
CA LYS A 66 27.09 3.82 -9.82
C LYS A 66 28.40 3.05 -10.02
N SER A 67 28.34 1.75 -10.31
CA SER A 67 29.53 0.94 -10.63
C SER A 67 30.20 1.31 -11.95
N ARG A 68 29.44 1.72 -12.98
CA ARG A 68 29.98 2.07 -14.31
C ARG A 68 30.52 3.49 -14.41
N THR A 69 30.04 4.41 -13.57
CA THR A 69 30.35 5.83 -13.70
C THR A 69 31.27 6.25 -12.56
N VAL A 70 32.53 6.53 -12.88
CA VAL A 70 33.51 7.09 -11.93
C VAL A 70 33.51 8.61 -12.09
N GLY A 71 33.03 9.37 -11.09
CA GLY A 71 33.02 10.83 -11.10
C GLY A 71 31.64 11.49 -11.20
N ARG A 72 31.60 12.83 -11.27
CA ARG A 72 30.34 13.62 -11.30
C ARG A 72 29.78 13.63 -12.72
N SER A 73 28.58 13.08 -12.93
CA SER A 73 27.86 13.21 -14.20
C SER A 73 27.24 14.60 -14.35
N SER A 74 27.17 15.11 -15.58
CA SER A 74 26.45 16.36 -15.84
C SER A 74 24.94 16.20 -15.56
N GLY A 75 24.26 17.31 -15.22
CA GLY A 75 22.81 17.27 -14.99
C GLY A 75 22.02 16.80 -16.22
N GLN A 76 22.52 17.06 -17.43
CA GLN A 76 21.90 16.61 -18.68
C GLN A 76 22.01 15.08 -18.85
N GLU A 77 23.17 14.48 -18.56
CA GLU A 77 23.35 13.03 -18.57
C GLU A 77 22.50 12.34 -17.51
N GLN A 78 22.37 12.95 -16.33
CA GLN A 78 21.49 12.42 -15.29
C GLN A 78 20.04 12.35 -15.72
N ARG A 79 19.51 13.41 -16.36
CA ARG A 79 18.15 13.40 -16.91
C ARG A 79 17.98 12.34 -18.01
N ARG A 80 18.94 12.23 -18.93
CA ARG A 80 18.92 11.22 -20.01
C ARG A 80 18.92 9.80 -19.45
N TRP A 81 19.71 9.54 -18.40
CA TRP A 81 19.72 8.25 -17.73
C TRP A 81 18.39 7.98 -17.02
N VAL A 82 17.82 8.94 -16.30
CA VAL A 82 16.52 8.76 -15.64
C VAL A 82 15.43 8.44 -16.66
N SER A 83 15.38 9.14 -17.80
CA SER A 83 14.42 8.82 -18.85
C SER A 83 14.61 7.42 -19.45
N ALA A 84 15.87 6.98 -19.61
CA ALA A 84 16.17 5.63 -20.10
C ALA A 84 15.84 4.54 -19.07
N SER A 85 16.10 4.77 -17.78
CA SER A 85 15.71 3.86 -16.71
C SER A 85 14.19 3.76 -16.60
N MET A 86 13.48 4.88 -16.76
CA MET A 86 12.01 4.89 -16.74
C MET A 86 11.43 4.11 -17.92
N SER A 87 11.94 4.32 -19.14
CA SER A 87 11.44 3.60 -20.32
C SER A 87 11.73 2.10 -20.25
N THR A 88 12.89 1.70 -19.72
CA THR A 88 13.20 0.28 -19.52
C THR A 88 12.35 -0.36 -18.43
N LEU A 89 12.07 0.34 -17.33
CA LEU A 89 11.18 -0.14 -16.27
C LEU A 89 9.73 -0.29 -16.78
N MET A 90 9.26 0.67 -17.58
CA MET A 90 7.93 0.63 -18.20
C MET A 90 7.80 -0.53 -19.19
N ASN A 91 8.83 -0.78 -20.01
CA ASN A 91 8.81 -1.91 -20.92
C ASN A 91 8.77 -3.26 -20.16
N ARG A 92 9.54 -3.36 -19.07
CA ARG A 92 9.51 -4.53 -18.17
C ARG A 92 8.16 -4.71 -17.49
N SER A 93 7.49 -3.63 -17.06
CA SER A 93 6.19 -3.74 -16.41
C SER A 93 5.10 -4.27 -17.36
N PHE A 94 5.10 -3.84 -18.63
CA PHE A 94 4.20 -4.37 -19.65
C PHE A 94 4.45 -5.86 -19.96
N GLN A 95 5.71 -6.25 -20.12
CA GLN A 95 6.04 -7.68 -20.31
C GLN A 95 5.60 -8.50 -19.09
N MET A 96 5.85 -7.99 -17.89
CA MET A 96 5.46 -8.64 -16.64
C MET A 96 3.94 -8.79 -16.54
N SER A 97 3.15 -7.76 -16.90
CA SER A 97 1.69 -7.87 -16.87
C SER A 97 1.17 -8.98 -17.79
N THR A 98 1.75 -9.11 -18.99
CA THR A 98 1.38 -10.17 -19.94
C THR A 98 1.76 -11.55 -19.40
N ASN A 99 2.98 -11.69 -18.86
CA ASN A 99 3.45 -12.95 -18.30
C ASN A 99 2.62 -13.40 -17.09
N VAL A 100 2.28 -12.46 -16.21
CA VAL A 100 1.45 -12.73 -15.03
C VAL A 100 0.04 -13.11 -15.44
N TYR A 101 -0.54 -12.39 -16.40
CA TYR A 101 -1.85 -12.74 -16.94
C TYR A 101 -1.86 -14.14 -17.57
N ALA A 102 -0.88 -14.47 -18.41
CA ALA A 102 -0.73 -15.80 -18.99
C ALA A 102 -0.60 -16.90 -17.92
N ALA A 103 0.20 -16.65 -16.88
CA ALA A 103 0.35 -17.57 -15.75
C ALA A 103 -0.94 -17.73 -14.93
N MET A 104 -1.72 -16.66 -14.76
CA MET A 104 -3.04 -16.73 -14.12
C MET A 104 -4.01 -17.56 -14.96
N ALA A 105 -4.08 -17.30 -16.27
CA ALA A 105 -4.92 -18.07 -17.19
C ALA A 105 -4.57 -19.56 -17.18
N ALA A 106 -3.28 -19.91 -17.22
CA ALA A 106 -2.81 -21.31 -17.14
C ALA A 106 -3.19 -22.02 -15.84
N ARG A 107 -3.39 -21.28 -14.75
CA ARG A 107 -3.85 -21.80 -13.45
C ARG A 107 -5.38 -21.85 -13.32
N GLY A 108 -6.11 -21.58 -14.40
CA GLY A 108 -7.58 -21.60 -14.42
C GLY A 108 -8.23 -20.33 -13.86
N PHE A 109 -7.59 -19.16 -14.03
CA PHE A 109 -8.16 -17.90 -13.59
C PHE A 109 -9.48 -17.57 -14.33
N THR A 110 -10.58 -17.51 -13.58
CA THR A 110 -11.94 -17.26 -14.09
C THR A 110 -12.38 -15.79 -14.04
N GLY A 111 -11.47 -14.87 -13.70
CA GLY A 111 -11.79 -13.45 -13.51
C GLY A 111 -12.17 -13.09 -12.07
N GLU A 112 -12.43 -14.07 -11.21
CA GLU A 112 -12.72 -13.88 -9.79
C GLU A 112 -11.52 -14.24 -8.92
N VAL A 113 -11.19 -13.39 -7.95
CA VAL A 113 -10.18 -13.71 -6.93
C VAL A 113 -10.88 -14.31 -5.74
N ARG A 114 -10.72 -15.63 -5.58
CA ARG A 114 -11.19 -16.37 -4.40
C ARG A 114 -10.23 -16.10 -3.25
N THR A 115 -10.56 -15.12 -2.41
CA THR A 115 -9.82 -14.87 -1.16
C THR A 115 -10.21 -15.94 -0.14
N TYR A 116 -9.36 -16.94 0.07
CA TYR A 116 -9.54 -17.99 1.09
C TYR A 116 -9.15 -17.45 2.47
N SER A 117 -10.04 -16.70 3.12
CA SER A 117 -9.88 -16.40 4.54
C SER A 117 -11.22 -16.05 5.15
N ASN A 118 -11.75 -16.91 6.01
CA ASN A 118 -12.92 -16.61 6.84
C ASN A 118 -12.47 -15.76 8.02
N TYR A 119 -12.94 -14.52 8.11
CA TYR A 119 -12.69 -13.69 9.29
C TYR A 119 -13.67 -14.17 10.38
N HIS A 120 -13.15 -14.74 11.46
CA HIS A 120 -13.95 -15.01 12.65
C HIS A 120 -13.66 -13.87 13.63
N MET A 121 -14.67 -13.04 13.91
CA MET A 121 -14.58 -12.05 14.99
C MET A 121 -14.58 -12.81 16.31
N ASP A 122 -13.48 -12.72 17.05
CA ASP A 122 -13.41 -13.28 18.39
C ASP A 122 -14.08 -12.31 19.38
N THR A 123 -14.51 -12.83 20.53
CA THR A 123 -15.09 -12.07 21.65
C THR A 123 -14.21 -10.91 22.12
N LYS A 124 -12.89 -11.04 21.97
CA LYS A 124 -11.90 -9.99 22.27
C LYS A 124 -11.99 -8.81 21.30
N ASP A 125 -12.30 -9.04 20.03
CA ASP A 125 -12.47 -7.97 19.04
C ASP A 125 -13.69 -7.11 19.39
N TRP A 126 -14.76 -7.75 19.85
CA TRP A 126 -15.96 -7.05 20.33
C TRP A 126 -15.69 -6.18 21.55
N LEU A 127 -14.94 -6.71 22.53
CA LEU A 127 -14.59 -5.97 23.74
C LEU A 127 -13.68 -4.77 23.42
N LEU A 128 -12.68 -4.97 22.55
CA LEU A 128 -11.82 -3.90 22.08
C LEU A 128 -12.59 -2.83 21.28
N LEU A 129 -13.53 -3.23 20.41
CA LEU A 129 -14.35 -2.30 19.65
C LEU A 129 -15.23 -1.45 20.59
N ALA A 130 -15.84 -2.07 21.59
CA ALA A 130 -16.60 -1.36 22.61
C ALA A 130 -15.72 -0.37 23.40
N ALA A 131 -14.52 -0.77 23.82
CA ALA A 131 -13.58 0.10 24.53
C ALA A 131 -13.15 1.30 23.68
N VAL A 132 -12.85 1.10 22.39
CA VAL A 132 -12.50 2.18 21.45
C VAL A 132 -13.68 3.13 21.24
N PHE A 133 -14.91 2.61 21.13
CA PHE A 133 -16.11 3.43 20.93
C PHE A 133 -16.39 4.30 22.16
N VAL A 134 -16.26 3.74 23.37
CA VAL A 134 -16.38 4.50 24.63
C VAL A 134 -15.29 5.57 24.71
N PHE A 135 -14.04 5.23 24.40
CA PHE A 135 -12.94 6.19 24.39
C PHE A 135 -13.20 7.35 23.41
N ALA A 136 -13.67 7.05 22.19
CA ALA A 136 -14.01 8.08 21.20
C ALA A 136 -15.13 9.01 21.68
N ILE A 137 -16.19 8.47 22.31
CA ILE A 137 -17.28 9.27 22.90
C ILE A 137 -16.75 10.17 24.01
N VAL A 138 -15.90 9.66 24.91
CA VAL A 138 -15.30 10.44 26.00
C VAL A 138 -14.46 11.60 25.45
N VAL A 139 -13.66 11.35 24.41
CA VAL A 139 -12.85 12.40 23.75
C VAL A 139 -13.73 13.45 23.08
N VAL A 140 -14.82 13.06 22.41
CA VAL A 140 -15.76 14.01 21.79
C VAL A 140 -16.49 14.84 22.85
N PHE A 141 -16.94 14.23 23.95
CA PHE A 141 -17.57 14.97 25.05
C PHE A 141 -16.60 15.94 25.71
N LEU A 142 -15.36 15.53 26.02
CA LEU A 142 -14.34 16.42 26.57
C LEU A 142 -13.99 17.56 25.60
N GLY A 143 -13.92 17.29 24.30
CA GLY A 143 -13.72 18.32 23.27
C GLY A 143 -14.92 19.27 23.12
N GLY A 144 -16.14 18.77 23.32
CA GLY A 144 -17.38 19.55 23.30
C GLY A 144 -17.61 20.41 24.56
N TYR A 145 -17.04 20.02 25.71
CA TYR A 145 -17.04 20.82 26.94
C TYR A 145 -15.96 21.92 26.96
N VAL A 146 -14.96 21.84 26.08
CA VAL A 146 -13.84 22.81 25.95
C VAL A 146 -14.14 23.91 24.92
N LEU A 147 -15.29 23.86 24.26
CA LEU A 147 -15.82 24.84 23.31
C LEU A 147 -17.02 25.58 23.91
#